data_AF-A0AAU3XFI9-F1
#
_entry.id   AF-A0AAU3XFI9-F1
#
_cell.length_a   1.000
_cell.length_b   1.000
_cell.length_c   1.000
_cell.angle_alpha   90.00
_cell.angle_beta   90.00
_cell.angle_gamma   90.00
#
_symmetry.space_group_name_H-M   'P 1'
#
loop_
_entity.id
_entity.type
_entity.pdbx_description
1 polymer ?
#
loop_
_entity_poly.entity_id
_entity_poly.type
_entity_poly.pdbx_seq_one_letter_code
_entity_poly.pdbx_strand_id
1 'polypeptide(L)' 'MVHVDPAHTSQTCCECGHVDKKNRVDQALFICRNCGVVAHADRNASHNIAQRGAVVWNAGRESRVPATP' A
#
# COMPACT_ATOMS: atom_id res chain seq x y z
N MET A 1 13.93 8.47 4.69
CA MET A 1 13.02 7.95 3.64
C MET A 1 13.44 6.53 3.34
N VAL A 2 12.47 5.63 3.27
CA VAL A 2 12.69 4.22 2.98
C VAL A 2 11.99 3.88 1.67
N HIS A 3 12.69 3.16 0.80
CA HIS A 3 12.11 2.70 -0.45
C HIS A 3 11.37 1.38 -0.24
N VAL A 4 10.16 1.34 -0.79
CA VAL A 4 9.32 0.14 -0.89
C VAL A 4 8.94 -0.07 -2.34
N ASP A 5 8.77 -1.32 -2.73
CA ASP A 5 8.25 -1.66 -4.06
C ASP A 5 6.75 -1.29 -4.14
N PRO A 6 6.34 -0.41 -5.07
CA PRO A 6 4.94 -0.05 -5.26
C PRO A 6 4.13 -1.13 -6.03
N ALA A 7 4.76 -2.18 -6.56
CA ALA A 7 4.08 -3.19 -7.35
C ALA A 7 2.87 -3.78 -6.61
N HIS A 8 1.76 -3.93 -7.33
CA HIS A 8 0.49 -4.50 -6.87
C HIS A 8 -0.21 -3.75 -5.71
N THR A 9 0.30 -2.61 -5.26
CA THR A 9 -0.33 -1.82 -4.18
C THR A 9 -1.73 -1.31 -4.54
N SER A 10 -2.00 -1.09 -5.83
CA SER A 10 -3.32 -0.72 -6.34
C SER A 10 -4.31 -1.90 -6.45
N GLN A 11 -3.83 -3.13 -6.36
CA GLN A 11 -4.62 -4.37 -6.46
C GLN A 11 -4.75 -5.09 -5.10
N THR A 12 -3.91 -4.73 -4.13
CA THR A 12 -3.90 -5.28 -2.77
C THR A 12 -4.91 -4.54 -1.92
N CYS A 13 -5.72 -5.24 -1.12
CA CYS A 13 -6.59 -4.62 -0.11
C CYS A 13 -5.79 -4.26 1.15
N CYS A 14 -5.85 -3.00 1.59
CA CYS A 14 -5.15 -2.56 2.79
C CYS A 14 -5.75 -3.09 4.11
N GLU A 15 -7.01 -3.56 4.08
CA GLU A 15 -7.70 -4.10 5.25
C GLU A 15 -7.42 -5.59 5.47
N CYS A 16 -7.37 -6.39 4.39
CA CYS A 16 -7.24 -7.85 4.50
C CYS A 16 -6.07 -8.47 3.74
N GLY A 17 -5.29 -7.68 2.99
CA GLY A 17 -4.14 -8.15 2.22
C GLY A 17 -4.47 -8.91 0.92
N HIS A 18 -5.74 -9.16 0.61
CA HIS A 18 -6.13 -9.87 -0.60
C HIS A 18 -5.74 -9.11 -1.87
N VAL A 19 -5.11 -9.80 -2.83
CA VAL A 19 -4.64 -9.23 -4.10
C VAL A 19 -5.48 -9.77 -5.25
N ASP A 20 -6.15 -8.88 -5.97
CA ASP A 20 -6.88 -9.21 -7.20
C ASP A 20 -6.83 -8.02 -8.16
N LYS A 21 -6.62 -8.30 -9.45
CA LYS A 21 -6.65 -7.30 -10.53
C LYS A 21 -8.00 -6.57 -10.61
N LYS A 22 -9.10 -7.25 -10.25
CA LYS A 22 -10.48 -6.72 -10.25
C LYS A 22 -10.83 -5.93 -9.00
N ASN A 23 -9.90 -5.79 -8.04
CA ASN A 23 -10.14 -4.97 -6.85
C ASN A 23 -10.15 -3.47 -7.19
N ARG A 24 -9.31 -3.02 -8.12
CA ARG A 24 -9.37 -1.66 -8.68
C ARG A 24 -10.41 -1.64 -9.79
N VAL A 25 -11.53 -0.98 -9.54
CA VAL A 25 -12.65 -0.90 -10.50
C VAL A 25 -12.37 0.20 -11.53
N ASP A 26 -11.91 1.36 -11.07
CA ASP A 26 -11.49 2.48 -11.92
C ASP A 26 -10.40 3.32 -11.22
N GLN A 27 -10.15 4.54 -11.70
CA GLN A 27 -9.13 5.41 -11.13
C GLN A 27 -9.43 5.77 -9.66
N ALA A 28 -10.70 6.00 -9.32
CA ALA A 28 -11.14 6.44 -8.00
C ALA A 28 -11.70 5.29 -7.16
N LEU A 29 -12.35 4.28 -7.75
CA LEU A 29 -13.07 3.24 -7.02
C LEU A 29 -12.26 1.95 -6.83
N PHE A 30 -12.20 1.49 -5.58
CA PHE A 30 -11.67 0.19 -5.18
C PHE A 30 -12.73 -0.60 -4.40
N ILE A 31 -12.89 -1.88 -4.74
CA ILE A 31 -13.77 -2.82 -4.05
C ILE A 31 -13.01 -4.13 -3.85
N CYS A 32 -12.72 -4.48 -2.60
CA CYS A 32 -12.08 -5.77 -2.32
C CYS A 32 -13.06 -6.92 -2.59
N ARG A 33 -12.68 -7.86 -3.45
CA ARG A 33 -13.48 -9.05 -3.76
C ARG A 33 -13.52 -10.10 -2.66
N ASN A 34 -12.67 -9.96 -1.63
CA ASN A 34 -12.61 -10.87 -0.49
C ASN A 34 -13.40 -10.35 0.72
N CYS A 35 -13.04 -9.16 1.24
CA CYS A 35 -13.67 -8.62 2.45
C CYS A 35 -14.79 -7.60 2.18
N GLY A 36 -15.01 -7.20 0.91
CA GLY A 36 -16.08 -6.28 0.55
C GLY A 36 -15.82 -4.80 0.84
N VAL A 37 -14.63 -4.42 1.35
CA VAL A 37 -14.34 -3.00 1.62
C VAL A 37 -14.43 -2.18 0.33
N VAL A 38 -15.08 -1.02 0.44
CA VAL A 38 -15.19 -0.01 -0.62
C VAL A 38 -14.40 1.22 -0.18
N ALA A 39 -13.49 1.69 -1.03
CA ALA A 39 -12.63 2.83 -0.72
C ALA A 39 -12.20 3.56 -1.99
N HIS A 40 -11.61 4.75 -1.81
CA HIS A 40 -10.89 5.40 -2.89
C HIS A 40 -9.62 4.60 -3.23
N ALA A 41 -9.36 4.34 -4.51
CA ALA A 41 -8.25 3.50 -4.95
C ALA A 41 -6.88 4.04 -4.49
N ASP A 42 -6.66 5.36 -4.60
CA ASP A 42 -5.41 5.98 -4.15
C ASP A 42 -5.26 5.99 -2.63
N ARG A 43 -6.37 6.06 -1.88
CA ARG A 43 -6.35 5.91 -0.41
C ARG A 43 -5.89 4.51 -0.05
N ASN A 44 -6.51 3.48 -0.64
CA ASN A 44 -6.13 2.08 -0.43
C ASN A 44 -4.65 1.83 -0.77
N ALA A 45 -4.19 2.31 -1.94
CA ALA A 45 -2.81 2.18 -2.36
C ALA A 45 -1.83 2.88 -1.40
N SER A 46 -2.18 4.09 -0.93
CA SER A 46 -1.37 4.84 0.04
C SER A 46 -1.22 4.09 1.37
N HIS A 47 -2.29 3.47 1.86
CA HIS A 47 -2.23 2.64 3.07
C HIS A 47 -1.33 1.41 2.86
N ASN A 48 -1.41 0.73 1.71
CA ASN A 48 -0.52 -0.39 1.40
C ASN A 48 0.96 0.04 1.38
N ILE A 49 1.27 1.19 0.78
CA ILE A 49 2.64 1.75 0.75
C ILE A 49 3.10 2.08 2.17
N ALA A 50 2.25 2.71 2.98
CA ALA A 50 2.58 3.05 4.36
C ALA A 50 2.85 1.81 5.23
N GLN A 51 2.01 0.77 5.11
CA GLN A 51 2.21 -0.51 5.81
C GLN A 51 3.54 -1.17 5.39
N ARG A 52 3.83 -1.26 4.08
CA ARG A 52 5.12 -1.76 3.60
C ARG A 52 6.29 -0.92 4.11
N GLY A 53 6.13 0.41 4.14
CA GLY A 53 7.14 1.34 4.64
C GLY A 53 7.47 1.08 6.11
N ALA A 54 6.45 0.91 6.93
CA ALA A 54 6.60 0.57 8.34
C ALA A 54 7.30 -0.78 8.54
N VAL A 55 6.95 -1.81 7.77
CA VAL A 55 7.62 -3.12 7.82
C VAL A 55 9.11 -2.99 7.52
N VAL A 56 9.45 -2.27 6.45
CA VAL A 56 10.85 -2.10 6.05
C VAL A 56 11.62 -1.25 7.06
N TRP A 57 11.02 -0.19 7.59
CA TRP A 57 11.62 0.64 8.64
C TRP A 57 11.91 -0.18 9.91
N ASN A 58 10.93 -0.95 10.38
CA ASN A 58 11.05 -1.76 11.59
C ASN A 58 12.05 -2.92 11.44
N ALA A 59 12.32 -3.37 10.21
CA ALA A 59 13.37 -4.34 9.91
C ALA A 59 14.80 -3.75 9.96
N GLY A 60 14.96 -2.48 10.33
CA GLY A 60 16.27 -1.84 10.49
C GLY A 60 16.92 -1.40 9.17
N ARG A 61 16.14 -1.25 8.08
CA ARG A 61 16.69 -0.74 6.83
C ARG A 61 17.08 0.72 6.95
N GLU A 62 18.26 1.04 6.43
CA GLU A 62 18.85 2.36 6.53
C GLU A 62 18.02 3.43 5.81
N SER A 63 17.80 4.57 6.47
CA SER A 63 17.17 5.73 5.87
C SER A 63 18.10 6.33 4.82
N ARG A 64 17.57 6.58 3.61
CA ARG A 64 18.30 7.38 2.60
C ARG A 64 18.15 8.89 2.79
N VAL A 65 17.35 9.33 3.76
CA VAL A 65 17.31 10.75 4.12
C VAL A 65 18.55 11.02 4.96
N PRO A 66 19.42 11.96 4.54
CA PRO A 66 20.56 12.37 5.34
C PRO A 66 20.10 12.76 6.75
N ALA A 67 20.89 12.39 7.76
CA ALA A 67 20.66 12.92 9.09
C ALA A 67 20.72 14.45 9.01
N THR A 68 19.72 15.11 9.57
CA THR A 68 19.79 16.56 9.78
C THR A 68 21.00 16.84 10.68
N PRO A 69 21.83 17.84 10.37
CA PRO A 69 22.99 18.20 11.20
C PRO A 69 22.59 18.53 12.64
#